data_AF-A0A2V2U4J3-F1
#
_entry.id   AF-A0A2V2U4J3-F1
#
_cell.length_a   1.000
_cell.length_b   1.000
_cell.length_c   1.000
_cell.angle_alpha   90.00
_cell.angle_beta   90.00
_cell.angle_gamma   90.00
#
_symmetry.space_group_name_H-M   'P 1'
#
loop_
_entity.id
_entity.type
_entity.pdbx_description
1 polymer ?
#
loop_
_entity_poly.entity_id
_entity_poly.type
_entity_poly.pdbx_seq_one_letter_code
_entity_poly.pdbx_strand_id
1 'polypeptide(L)'
;MATKLAGILYHNSSLSPSILKGERNQDQVRPEELLFTLLETVEADAIPAYKYEAIARGFPFISLPPQINLGDPAFAGYYKQASCTQLNGSLNFGKPIVFDITIPNTVRNTEGAIHFVKFLFSDQGKKIFENDGFKLLPLTAGGNKTAIPQEISVLTIK
;
A
#
# COMPACT_ATOMS: atom_id res chain seq x y z
N MET A 1 1.23 12.57 2.20
CA MET A 1 0.73 11.90 3.43
C MET A 1 1.87 11.59 4.39
N ALA A 2 2.80 10.71 4.01
CA ALA A 2 3.94 10.30 4.85
C ALA A 2 4.76 11.47 5.41
N THR A 3 5.05 12.49 4.61
CA THR A 3 5.77 13.70 5.05
C THR A 3 5.04 14.50 6.13
N LYS A 4 3.71 14.58 6.08
CA LYS A 4 2.89 15.23 7.13
C LYS A 4 2.91 14.41 8.41
N LEU A 5 2.79 13.08 8.31
CA LEU A 5 2.91 12.17 9.46
C LEU A 5 4.30 12.22 10.09
N ALA A 6 5.35 12.32 9.28
CA ALA A 6 6.71 12.53 9.75
C ALA A 6 6.86 13.85 10.52
N GLY A 7 6.22 14.92 10.06
CA GLY A 7 6.21 16.19 10.80
C GLY A 7 5.55 16.09 12.18
N ILE A 8 4.49 15.26 12.31
CA ILE A 8 3.87 14.96 13.61
C ILE A 8 4.79 14.10 14.47
N LEU A 9 5.32 13.00 13.91
CA LEU A 9 6.16 12.04 14.63
C LEU A 9 7.43 12.67 15.18
N TYR A 10 8.09 13.52 14.39
CA TYR A 10 9.36 14.14 14.75
C TYR A 10 9.20 15.54 15.34
N HIS A 11 7.97 15.97 15.64
CA HIS A 11 7.66 17.30 16.17
C HIS A 11 8.26 18.44 15.31
N ASN A 12 8.22 18.27 13.99
CA ASN A 12 8.79 19.20 13.02
C ASN A 12 7.77 19.52 11.91
N SER A 13 6.97 20.57 12.13
CA SER A 13 5.93 21.00 11.19
C SER A 13 6.47 21.55 9.86
N SER A 14 7.73 21.98 9.79
CA SER A 14 8.34 22.49 8.55
C SER A 14 8.79 21.37 7.61
N LEU A 15 8.89 20.11 8.09
CA LEU A 15 9.41 18.99 7.32
C LEU A 15 8.65 18.74 6.01
N SER A 16 7.31 18.70 6.05
CA SER A 16 6.53 18.48 4.82
C SER A 16 6.65 19.65 3.83
N PRO A 17 6.48 20.92 4.24
CA PRO A 17 6.72 22.06 3.36
C PRO A 17 8.15 22.12 2.79
N SER A 18 9.17 21.75 3.57
CA SER A 18 10.57 21.75 3.11
C SER A 18 10.84 20.68 2.04
N ILE A 19 10.20 19.50 2.15
CA ILE A 19 10.34 18.42 1.17
C ILE A 19 9.52 18.71 -0.08
N LEU A 20 8.24 19.08 0.09
CA LEU A 20 7.27 19.16 -1.02
C LEU A 20 7.03 20.59 -1.54
N LYS A 21 7.72 21.60 -1.00
CA LYS A 21 7.50 23.02 -1.33
C LYS A 21 6.01 23.43 -1.32
N GLY A 22 5.29 22.96 -0.31
CA GLY A 22 3.83 23.10 -0.18
C GLY A 22 3.17 21.75 0.10
N GLU A 23 1.96 21.54 -0.41
CA GLU A 23 1.27 20.24 -0.33
C GLU A 23 1.57 19.34 -1.55
N ARG A 24 1.83 19.94 -2.71
CA ARG A 24 2.19 19.27 -3.96
C ARG A 24 3.12 20.16 -4.77
N ASN A 25 4.32 19.66 -5.08
CA ASN A 25 5.26 20.33 -5.99
C ASN A 25 4.98 19.91 -7.43
N GLN A 26 4.32 20.76 -8.23
CA GLN A 26 3.95 20.43 -9.62
C GLN A 26 5.18 20.14 -10.50
N ASP A 27 6.32 20.78 -10.22
CA ASP A 27 7.56 20.58 -10.99
C ASP A 27 8.17 19.20 -10.78
N GLN A 28 7.77 18.50 -9.71
CA GLN A 28 8.23 17.16 -9.33
C GLN A 28 7.14 16.09 -9.43
N VAL A 29 5.96 16.43 -9.96
CA VAL A 29 4.96 15.40 -10.29
C VAL A 29 5.44 14.66 -11.54
N ARG A 30 5.49 13.33 -11.44
CA ARG A 30 5.86 12.42 -12.52
C ARG A 30 4.87 11.25 -12.54
N PRO A 31 4.62 10.64 -13.71
CA PRO A 31 3.96 9.34 -13.78
C PRO A 31 4.72 8.30 -12.95
N GLU A 32 3.99 7.44 -12.25
CA GLU A 32 4.56 6.44 -11.32
C GLU A 32 5.50 5.48 -12.05
N GLU A 33 5.14 5.10 -13.27
CA GLU A 33 5.91 4.20 -14.14
C GLU A 33 7.30 4.73 -14.49
N LEU A 34 7.53 6.04 -14.42
CA LEU A 34 8.82 6.66 -14.71
C LEU A 34 9.72 6.78 -13.49
N LEU A 35 9.20 6.64 -12.26
CA LEU A 35 9.96 6.98 -11.05
C LEU A 35 11.26 6.19 -10.93
N PHE A 36 11.24 4.89 -11.24
CA PHE A 36 12.45 4.06 -11.21
C PHE A 36 13.46 4.46 -12.28
N THR A 37 13.00 4.86 -13.47
CA THR A 37 13.89 5.36 -14.53
C THR A 37 14.62 6.62 -14.09
N LEU A 38 14.00 7.49 -13.29
CA LEU A 38 14.68 8.68 -12.75
C LEU A 38 15.86 8.32 -11.84
N LEU A 39 15.78 7.18 -11.11
CA LEU A 39 16.91 6.67 -10.34
C LEU A 39 18.01 6.13 -11.26
N GLU A 40 17.63 5.38 -12.29
CA GLU A 40 18.56 4.75 -13.24
C GLU A 40 19.31 5.79 -14.09
N THR A 41 18.64 6.87 -14.48
CA THR A 41 19.22 7.97 -15.25
C THR A 41 19.87 9.05 -14.38
N VAL A 42 19.85 8.87 -13.05
CA VAL A 42 20.41 9.82 -12.07
C VAL A 42 19.73 11.20 -12.15
N GLU A 43 18.49 11.26 -12.63
CA GLU A 43 17.65 12.45 -12.59
C GLU A 43 17.04 12.67 -11.20
N ALA A 44 16.98 11.62 -10.38
CA ALA A 44 16.57 11.67 -8.99
C ALA A 44 17.48 10.80 -8.10
N ASP A 45 17.86 11.32 -6.93
CA ASP A 45 18.61 10.56 -5.93
C ASP A 45 17.73 9.59 -5.13
N ALA A 46 16.44 9.90 -5.01
CA ALA A 46 15.47 9.11 -4.26
C ALA A 46 14.05 9.35 -4.78
N ILE A 47 13.20 8.33 -4.65
CA ILE A 47 11.77 8.38 -4.96
C ILE A 47 10.95 7.79 -3.80
N PRO A 48 9.70 8.23 -3.60
CA PRO A 48 8.73 7.46 -2.83
C PRO A 48 8.27 6.25 -3.67
N ALA A 49 8.34 5.05 -3.11
CA ALA A 49 7.89 3.82 -3.77
C ALA A 49 7.35 2.81 -2.75
N TYR A 50 6.57 1.83 -3.21
CA TYR A 50 6.22 0.70 -2.37
C TYR A 50 7.42 -0.25 -2.20
N LYS A 51 7.54 -0.85 -1.01
CA LYS A 51 8.64 -1.78 -0.70
C LYS A 51 8.73 -2.94 -1.70
N TYR A 52 7.59 -3.49 -2.13
CA TYR A 52 7.57 -4.62 -3.05
C TYR A 52 8.13 -4.26 -4.44
N GLU A 53 7.94 -3.01 -4.89
CA GLU A 53 8.46 -2.55 -6.17
C GLU A 53 9.98 -2.38 -6.13
N ALA A 54 10.51 -1.87 -5.02
CA ALA A 54 11.95 -1.75 -4.81
C ALA A 54 12.61 -3.14 -4.79
N ILE A 55 12.00 -4.12 -4.11
CA ILE A 55 12.48 -5.51 -4.07
C ILE A 55 12.43 -6.13 -5.46
N ALA A 56 11.30 -6.02 -6.17
CA ALA A 56 11.11 -6.60 -7.50
C ALA A 56 12.14 -6.08 -8.53
N ARG A 57 12.58 -4.83 -8.36
CA ARG A 57 13.58 -4.18 -9.23
C ARG A 57 15.01 -4.22 -8.66
N GLY A 58 15.23 -4.81 -7.50
CA GLY A 58 16.54 -4.91 -6.88
C GLY A 58 17.15 -3.59 -6.40
N PHE A 59 16.34 -2.54 -6.18
CA PHE A 59 16.84 -1.26 -5.68
C PHE A 59 17.07 -1.28 -4.17
N PRO A 60 18.15 -0.65 -3.67
CA PRO A 60 18.27 -0.38 -2.24
C PRO A 60 17.19 0.60 -1.80
N PHE A 61 16.73 0.46 -0.55
CA PHE A 61 15.68 1.33 -0.01
C PHE A 61 15.88 1.63 1.47
N ILE A 62 15.33 2.76 1.91
CA ILE A 62 15.23 3.15 3.31
C ILE A 62 13.80 2.85 3.78
N SER A 63 13.67 1.98 4.77
CA SER A 63 12.37 1.71 5.37
C SER A 63 11.96 2.85 6.29
N LEU A 64 10.81 3.46 6.02
CA LEU A 64 10.21 4.43 6.92
C LEU A 64 9.56 3.71 8.12
N PRO A 65 9.54 4.33 9.32
CA PRO A 65 8.88 3.77 10.50
C PRO A 65 7.40 3.43 10.25
N PRO A 66 6.84 2.38 10.90
CA PRO A 66 5.43 1.99 10.76
C PRO A 66 4.44 3.14 10.97
N GLN A 67 4.74 4.10 11.85
CA GLN A 67 3.91 5.27 12.13
C GLN A 67 3.65 6.16 10.91
N ILE A 68 4.56 6.16 9.94
CA ILE A 68 4.52 7.12 8.82
C ILE A 68 4.50 6.44 7.44
N ASN A 69 4.79 5.15 7.37
CA ASN A 69 4.91 4.40 6.12
C ASN A 69 3.56 3.87 5.57
N LEU A 70 2.48 4.02 6.34
CA LEU A 70 1.12 3.58 6.00
C LEU A 70 0.95 2.05 5.85
N GLY A 71 1.96 1.24 6.18
CA GLY A 71 1.98 -0.21 5.92
C GLY A 71 1.44 -1.08 7.06
N ASP A 72 1.15 -0.51 8.22
CA ASP A 72 0.67 -1.27 9.39
C ASP A 72 -0.73 -0.81 9.83
N PRO A 73 -1.76 -1.67 9.74
CA PRO A 73 -3.12 -1.37 10.20
C PRO A 73 -3.24 -0.94 11.67
N ALA A 74 -2.31 -1.34 12.54
CA ALA A 74 -2.31 -0.92 13.95
C ALA A 74 -2.19 0.60 14.12
N PHE A 75 -1.60 1.31 13.14
CA PHE A 75 -1.46 2.76 13.14
C PHE A 75 -2.56 3.49 12.38
N ALA A 76 -3.68 2.83 12.03
CA ALA A 76 -4.78 3.46 11.30
C ALA A 76 -5.29 4.75 11.95
N GLY A 77 -5.40 4.79 13.29
CA GLY A 77 -5.75 6.00 14.02
C GLY A 77 -4.70 7.11 13.88
N TYR A 78 -3.42 6.74 13.90
CA TYR A 78 -2.32 7.68 13.72
C TYR A 78 -2.29 8.28 12.31
N TYR A 79 -2.47 7.45 11.27
CA TYR A 79 -2.46 7.89 9.87
C TYR A 79 -3.54 8.93 9.57
N LYS A 80 -4.71 8.82 10.22
CA LYS A 80 -5.84 9.77 10.04
C LYS A 80 -5.51 11.21 10.48
N GLN A 81 -4.44 11.42 11.24
CA GLN A 81 -4.02 12.77 11.63
C GLN A 81 -3.48 13.59 10.44
N ALA A 82 -3.10 12.93 9.34
CA ALA A 82 -2.71 13.60 8.12
C ALA A 82 -3.81 13.46 7.05
N SER A 83 -3.93 14.51 6.24
CA SER A 83 -4.78 14.54 5.06
C SER A 83 -4.02 15.14 3.87
N CYS A 84 -4.49 14.89 2.66
CA CYS A 84 -4.08 15.62 1.47
C CYS A 84 -5.29 16.05 0.62
N THR A 85 -5.16 17.21 -0.02
CA THR A 85 -6.14 17.71 -0.97
C THR A 85 -5.99 16.97 -2.31
N GLN A 86 -7.07 16.35 -2.78
CA GLN A 86 -7.17 15.72 -4.09
C GLN A 86 -7.38 16.77 -5.19
N LEU A 87 -7.18 16.40 -6.47
CA LEU A 87 -7.38 17.33 -7.60
C LEU A 87 -8.81 17.89 -7.69
N ASN A 88 -9.80 17.11 -7.25
CA ASN A 88 -11.20 17.52 -7.19
C ASN A 88 -11.55 18.34 -5.93
N GLY A 89 -10.56 18.76 -5.14
CA GLY A 89 -10.74 19.53 -3.90
C GLY A 89 -11.15 18.70 -2.67
N SER A 90 -11.41 17.39 -2.82
CA SER A 90 -11.76 16.55 -1.66
C SER A 90 -10.55 16.27 -0.78
N LEU A 91 -10.78 16.11 0.53
CA LEU A 91 -9.76 15.67 1.48
C LEU A 91 -9.67 14.15 1.51
N ASN A 92 -8.47 13.63 1.30
CA ASN A 92 -8.15 12.22 1.54
C ASN A 92 -7.32 12.11 2.82
N PHE A 93 -7.77 11.31 3.78
CA PHE A 93 -7.08 11.07 5.05
C PHE A 93 -6.15 9.86 4.95
N GLY A 94 -5.08 9.85 5.73
CA GLY A 94 -4.18 8.70 5.80
C GLY A 94 -4.89 7.43 6.27
N LYS A 95 -4.63 6.33 5.57
CA LYS A 95 -5.19 5.00 5.86
C LYS A 95 -4.10 3.95 5.66
N PRO A 96 -4.19 2.79 6.32
CA PRO A 96 -3.33 1.67 6.01
C PRO A 96 -3.46 1.27 4.54
N ILE A 97 -2.34 0.93 3.91
CA ILE A 97 -2.30 0.39 2.55
C ILE A 97 -2.42 -1.12 2.68
N VAL A 98 -3.60 -1.63 2.35
CA VAL A 98 -3.97 -3.04 2.45
C VAL A 98 -4.40 -3.53 1.08
N PHE A 99 -3.96 -4.74 0.73
CA PHE A 99 -4.37 -5.40 -0.51
C PHE A 99 -5.50 -6.38 -0.20
N ASP A 100 -6.60 -6.21 -0.93
CA ASP A 100 -7.77 -7.09 -0.88
C ASP A 100 -7.90 -7.85 -2.20
N ILE A 101 -8.56 -9.01 -2.15
CA ILE A 101 -8.91 -9.79 -3.35
C ILE A 101 -10.40 -10.11 -3.35
N THR A 102 -10.99 -10.17 -4.55
CA THR A 102 -12.39 -10.54 -4.75
C THR A 102 -12.56 -11.42 -5.98
N ILE A 103 -13.60 -12.24 -5.99
CA ILE A 103 -14.08 -12.93 -7.20
C ILE A 103 -15.25 -12.10 -7.75
N PRO A 104 -15.10 -11.47 -8.94
CA PRO A 104 -16.17 -10.67 -9.51
C PRO A 104 -17.43 -11.49 -9.80
N ASN A 105 -18.60 -10.87 -9.71
CA ASN A 105 -19.87 -11.50 -10.09
C ASN A 105 -19.95 -11.84 -11.59
N THR A 106 -19.06 -11.27 -12.41
CA THR A 106 -18.92 -11.54 -13.85
C THR A 106 -17.94 -12.68 -14.17
N VAL A 107 -17.45 -13.42 -13.15
CA VAL A 107 -16.49 -14.51 -13.33
C VAL A 107 -17.02 -15.57 -14.29
N ARG A 108 -16.20 -15.94 -15.28
CA ARG A 108 -16.54 -16.97 -16.28
C ARG A 108 -16.09 -18.37 -15.87
N ASN A 109 -15.07 -18.45 -15.03
CA ASN A 109 -14.55 -19.70 -14.48
C ASN A 109 -14.52 -19.60 -12.95
N THR A 110 -15.65 -19.89 -12.32
CA THR A 110 -15.81 -19.79 -10.86
C THR A 110 -14.87 -20.74 -10.12
N GLU A 111 -14.77 -21.99 -10.57
CA GLU A 111 -13.91 -23.00 -9.95
C GLU A 111 -12.43 -22.58 -9.98
N GLY A 112 -11.94 -22.13 -11.14
CA GLY A 112 -10.58 -21.63 -11.30
C GLY A 112 -10.30 -20.41 -10.41
N ALA A 113 -11.26 -19.48 -10.29
CA ALA A 113 -11.12 -18.33 -9.40
C ALA A 113 -11.06 -18.75 -7.93
N ILE A 114 -11.88 -19.72 -7.50
CA ILE A 114 -11.83 -20.28 -6.14
C ILE A 114 -10.47 -20.93 -5.88
N HIS A 115 -9.96 -21.74 -6.81
CA HIS A 115 -8.65 -22.36 -6.71
C HIS A 115 -7.51 -21.33 -6.64
N PHE A 116 -7.59 -20.25 -7.42
CA PHE A 116 -6.62 -19.17 -7.37
C PHE A 116 -6.59 -18.46 -6.02
N VAL A 117 -7.74 -18.10 -5.45
CA VAL A 117 -7.81 -17.48 -4.12
C VAL A 117 -7.26 -18.42 -3.05
N LYS A 118 -7.61 -19.71 -3.09
CA LYS A 118 -7.06 -20.73 -2.17
C LYS A 118 -5.54 -20.85 -2.30
N PHE A 119 -5.01 -20.79 -3.52
CA PHE A 119 -3.56 -20.80 -3.74
C PHE A 119 -2.88 -19.59 -3.08
N LEU A 120 -3.40 -18.38 -3.25
CA LEU A 120 -2.85 -17.19 -2.62
C LEU A 120 -2.84 -17.29 -1.08
N PHE A 121 -3.84 -17.94 -0.49
CA PHE A 121 -3.96 -18.13 0.96
C PHE A 121 -3.19 -19.34 1.51
N SER A 122 -2.66 -20.20 0.63
CA SER A 122 -1.81 -21.33 1.01
C SER A 122 -0.45 -20.86 1.53
N ASP A 123 0.30 -21.76 2.17
CA ASP A 123 1.66 -21.45 2.64
C ASP A 123 2.60 -21.10 1.47
N GLN A 124 2.39 -21.69 0.30
CA GLN A 124 3.13 -21.34 -0.90
C GLN A 124 2.83 -19.91 -1.36
N GLY A 125 1.56 -19.53 -1.42
CA GLY A 125 1.13 -18.17 -1.80
C GLY A 125 1.64 -17.12 -0.82
N LYS A 126 1.49 -17.38 0.49
CA LYS A 126 2.03 -16.54 1.56
C LYS A 126 3.53 -16.30 1.44
N LYS A 127 4.30 -17.36 1.15
CA LYS A 127 5.75 -17.26 0.98
C LYS A 127 6.15 -16.40 -0.22
N ILE A 128 5.38 -16.43 -1.31
CA ILE A 128 5.59 -15.54 -2.47
C ILE A 128 5.45 -14.08 -2.02
N PHE A 129 4.35 -13.74 -1.34
CA PHE A 129 4.14 -12.39 -0.81
C PHE A 129 5.25 -11.93 0.15
N GLU A 130 5.67 -12.80 1.08
CA GLU A 130 6.75 -12.46 2.01
C GLU A 130 8.08 -12.21 1.30
N ASN A 131 8.43 -13.03 0.30
CA ASN A 131 9.63 -12.86 -0.51
C ASN A 131 9.61 -11.54 -1.31
N ASP A 132 8.43 -11.13 -1.78
CA ASP A 132 8.22 -9.86 -2.47
C ASP A 132 8.09 -8.68 -1.49
N GLY A 133 8.25 -8.92 -0.18
CA GLY A 133 8.33 -7.89 0.86
C GLY A 133 7.00 -7.40 1.41
N PHE A 134 5.90 -8.11 1.13
CA PHE A 134 4.61 -7.85 1.76
C PHE A 134 4.62 -8.32 3.22
N LYS A 135 3.92 -7.57 4.08
CA LYS A 135 3.59 -8.01 5.44
C LYS A 135 2.28 -8.78 5.37
N LEU A 136 2.30 -10.05 5.77
CA LEU A 136 1.08 -10.84 5.85
C LEU A 136 0.18 -10.30 6.97
N LEU A 137 -1.09 -10.13 6.64
CA LEU A 137 -2.14 -9.78 7.59
C LEU A 137 -3.01 -11.02 7.85
N PRO A 138 -3.65 -11.13 9.03
CA PRO A 138 -4.72 -12.08 9.22
C PRO A 138 -5.76 -11.93 8.11
N LEU A 139 -6.19 -13.05 7.52
CA LEU A 139 -7.22 -13.02 6.50
C LEU A 139 -8.54 -12.59 7.12
N THR A 140 -9.19 -11.59 6.52
CA THR A 140 -10.49 -11.08 6.95
C THR A 140 -11.46 -11.03 5.79
N ALA A 141 -12.72 -11.32 6.06
CA ALA A 141 -13.80 -11.15 5.09
C ALA A 141 -14.47 -9.77 5.24
N GLY A 142 -14.57 -9.03 4.13
CA GLY A 142 -15.36 -7.80 4.02
C GLY A 142 -16.64 -8.01 3.17
N GLY A 143 -17.52 -7.01 3.15
CA GLY A 143 -18.72 -7.02 2.31
C GLY A 143 -19.74 -8.10 2.70
N ASN A 144 -20.41 -8.68 1.70
CA ASN A 144 -21.40 -9.74 1.92
C ASN A 144 -20.73 -11.09 2.18
N LYS A 145 -20.48 -11.40 3.46
CA LYS A 145 -19.81 -12.63 3.89
C LYS A 145 -20.53 -13.92 3.50
N THR A 146 -21.86 -13.89 3.33
CA THR A 146 -22.63 -15.07 2.92
C THR A 146 -22.48 -15.41 1.44
N ALA A 147 -21.96 -14.47 0.64
CA ALA A 147 -21.66 -14.68 -0.77
C ALA A 147 -20.25 -15.26 -1.01
N ILE A 148 -19.44 -15.43 0.02
CA ILE A 148 -18.10 -16.02 -0.10
C ILE A 148 -18.25 -17.54 -0.29
N PRO A 149 -17.64 -18.14 -1.34
CA PRO A 149 -17.63 -19.59 -1.51
C PRO A 149 -17.15 -20.30 -0.25
N GLN A 150 -17.83 -21.38 0.13
CA GLN A 150 -17.57 -22.09 1.38
C GLN A 150 -16.11 -22.54 1.52
N GLU A 151 -15.49 -22.90 0.39
CA GLU A 151 -14.09 -23.33 0.26
C GLU A 151 -13.08 -22.25 0.64
N ILE A 152 -13.47 -20.97 0.55
CA ILE A 152 -12.66 -19.81 0.95
C ILE A 152 -13.06 -19.33 2.35
N SER A 153 -14.36 -19.36 2.66
CA SER A 153 -14.91 -18.87 3.93
C SER A 153 -14.21 -19.47 5.15
N VAL A 154 -13.95 -20.79 5.11
CA VAL A 154 -13.23 -21.53 6.17
C VAL A 154 -11.79 -21.06 6.42
N LEU A 155 -11.18 -20.33 5.49
CA LEU A 155 -9.83 -19.76 5.63
C LEU A 155 -9.83 -18.33 6.21
N THR A 156 -10.96 -17.64 6.10
CA THR A 156 -11.11 -16.20 6.43
C THR A 156 -11.83 -15.94 7.76
N ILE A 157 -12.40 -16.99 8.36
CA ILE A 157 -13.11 -16.93 9.64
C ILE A 157 -12.25 -17.60 10.71
N LYS A 158 -11.55 -16.78 11.50
CA LYS A 158 -11.20 -17.08 12.88
C LYS A 158 -11.75 -15.98 13.76
#